data_AF-A0A3D5DVQ0-F1
#
_entry.id   AF-A0A3D5DVQ0-F1
#
_cell.length_a   1.000
_cell.length_b   1.000
_cell.length_c   1.000
_cell.angle_alpha   90.00
_cell.angle_beta   90.00
_cell.angle_gamma   90.00
#
_symmetry.space_group_name_H-M   'P 1'
#
loop_
_entity.id
_entity.type
_entity.pdbx_description
1 polymer ?
#
loop_
_entity_poly.entity_id
_entity_poly.type
_entity_poly.pdbx_seq_one_letter_code
_entity_poly.pdbx_strand_id
1 'polypeptide(L)'
;MGHQVGQQQRLIETPTVRVTRWTLPSGHGTGRHRHEHDYVVVPMTGGTLNVIDASGESTTMQQVAGEPYAGSAGVEHDVVGADSSNVVFIEVELLMR
;
A
#
# COMPACT_ATOMS: atom_id res chain seq x y z
N MET A 1 8.23 12.57 -12.75
CA MET A 1 7.28 13.57 -12.20
C MET A 1 6.89 13.06 -10.84
N GLY A 2 6.98 13.86 -9.77
CA GLY A 2 6.63 13.40 -8.43
C GLY A 2 5.12 13.48 -8.22
N HIS A 3 4.48 12.40 -7.79
CA HIS A 3 3.14 12.44 -7.21
C HIS A 3 3.19 12.90 -5.76
N GLN A 4 2.04 13.36 -5.24
CA GLN A 4 1.89 13.67 -3.84
C GLN A 4 1.75 12.38 -3.01
N VAL A 5 2.24 12.41 -1.78
CA VAL A 5 2.04 11.30 -0.84
C VAL A 5 0.58 11.30 -0.38
N GLY A 6 -0.03 10.12 -0.32
CA GLY A 6 -1.34 9.92 0.28
C GLY A 6 -1.32 10.07 1.80
N GLN A 7 -2.45 9.81 2.43
CA GLN A 7 -2.56 9.87 3.89
C GLN A 7 -2.35 8.48 4.47
N GLN A 8 -1.46 8.36 5.45
CA GLN A 8 -1.36 7.20 6.32
C GLN A 8 -1.89 7.53 7.72
N GLN A 9 -2.59 6.58 8.32
CA GLN A 9 -3.01 6.66 9.71
C GLN A 9 -2.72 5.35 10.42
N ARG A 10 -1.95 5.42 11.52
CA ARG A 10 -1.78 4.30 12.43
C ARG A 10 -3.09 4.03 13.17
N LEU A 11 -3.65 2.84 12.98
CA LEU A 11 -4.88 2.39 13.65
C LEU A 11 -4.58 1.53 14.88
N ILE A 12 -3.61 0.63 14.77
CA ILE A 12 -3.19 -0.28 15.83
C ILE A 12 -1.66 -0.34 15.85
N GLU A 13 -1.09 -0.31 17.05
CA GLU A 13 0.32 -0.58 17.27
C GLU A 13 0.47 -1.41 18.55
N THR A 14 1.06 -2.58 18.40
CA THR A 14 1.35 -3.52 19.48
C THR A 14 2.76 -4.08 19.25
N PRO A 15 3.32 -4.86 20.19
CA PRO A 15 4.59 -5.54 19.95
C PRO A 15 4.56 -6.57 18.81
N THR A 16 3.37 -7.03 18.39
CA THR A 16 3.21 -8.18 17.48
C THR A 16 2.69 -7.77 16.10
N VAL A 17 1.88 -6.72 16.06
CA VAL A 17 1.22 -6.24 14.84
C VAL A 17 1.15 -4.73 14.82
N ARG A 18 1.24 -4.18 13.61
CA ARG A 18 0.95 -2.79 13.31
C ARG A 18 -0.07 -2.73 12.18
N VAL A 19 -1.09 -1.92 12.37
CA VAL A 19 -2.16 -1.74 11.38
C VAL A 19 -2.20 -0.29 10.95
N THR A 20 -2.02 -0.05 9.67
CA THR A 20 -2.01 1.28 9.05
C THR A 20 -3.12 1.35 8.01
N ARG A 21 -3.90 2.44 8.04
CA ARG A 21 -4.80 2.77 6.93
C ARG A 21 -4.08 3.69 5.97
N TRP A 22 -4.13 3.33 4.69
CA TRP A 22 -3.72 4.18 3.59
C TRP A 22 -4.94 4.71 2.86
N THR A 23 -4.92 6.01 2.57
CA THR A 23 -5.89 6.69 1.71
C THR A 23 -5.11 7.42 0.62
N LEU A 24 -5.21 6.93 -0.61
CA LEU A 24 -4.55 7.50 -1.78
C LEU A 24 -5.62 8.20 -2.65
N PRO A 25 -5.67 9.54 -2.64
CA PRO A 25 -6.41 10.26 -3.69
C PRO A 25 -5.91 9.89 -5.09
N SER A 26 -6.74 10.12 -6.12
CA SER A 26 -6.34 9.91 -7.51
C SER A 26 -5.00 10.56 -7.82
N GLY A 27 -4.05 9.77 -8.33
CA GLY A 27 -2.70 10.24 -8.67
C GLY A 27 -1.76 10.44 -7.49
N HIS A 28 -2.19 10.20 -6.24
CA HIS A 28 -1.30 10.18 -5.08
C HIS A 28 -0.74 8.78 -4.87
N GLY A 29 0.42 8.69 -4.23
CA GLY A 29 1.05 7.41 -3.93
C GLY A 29 1.52 7.29 -2.50
N THR A 30 2.04 6.12 -2.14
CA THR A 30 2.64 5.87 -0.84
C THR A 30 3.97 6.61 -0.66
N GLY A 31 4.59 7.01 -1.77
CA GLY A 31 6.00 7.36 -1.80
C GLY A 31 6.86 6.10 -1.82
N ARG A 32 8.12 6.25 -2.24
CA ARG A 32 9.11 5.16 -2.25
C ARG A 32 9.35 4.67 -0.83
N HIS A 33 9.10 3.39 -0.59
CA HIS A 33 9.34 2.76 0.70
C HIS A 33 9.73 1.29 0.53
N ARG A 34 10.36 0.74 1.58
CA ARG A 34 10.69 -0.67 1.70
C ARG A 34 9.97 -1.26 2.91
N HIS A 35 9.33 -2.41 2.70
CA HIS A 35 8.67 -3.17 3.76
C HIS A 35 9.72 -3.88 4.62
N GLU A 36 9.77 -3.58 5.92
CA GLU A 36 10.69 -4.24 6.85
C GLU A 36 10.14 -5.59 7.37
N HIS A 37 8.83 -5.79 7.26
CA HIS A 37 8.09 -6.93 7.78
C HIS A 37 7.25 -7.60 6.68
N ASP A 38 6.86 -8.85 6.91
CA ASP A 38 5.79 -9.45 6.12
C ASP A 38 4.49 -8.75 6.46
N TYR A 39 3.60 -8.63 5.48
CA TYR A 39 2.39 -7.86 5.65
C TYR A 39 1.21 -8.45 4.88
N VAL A 40 0.01 -8.08 5.31
CA VAL A 40 -1.24 -8.35 4.60
C VAL A 40 -1.87 -7.01 4.23
N VAL A 41 -2.28 -6.87 2.98
CA VAL A 41 -3.12 -5.77 2.52
C VAL A 41 -4.57 -6.23 2.47
N VAL A 42 -5.47 -5.45 3.07
CA VAL A 42 -6.92 -5.63 2.99
C VAL A 42 -7.50 -4.41 2.27
N PRO A 43 -7.85 -4.55 0.98
CA PRO A 43 -8.51 -3.50 0.23
C PRO A 43 -9.86 -3.11 0.83
N MET A 44 -10.04 -1.83 1.13
CA MET A 44 -11.33 -1.28 1.57
C MET A 44 -12.13 -0.74 0.40
N THR A 45 -11.44 -0.21 -0.62
CA THR A 45 -12.00 0.12 -1.93
C THR A 45 -11.23 -0.62 -3.02
N GLY A 46 -11.87 -0.78 -4.18
CA GLY A 46 -11.21 -1.26 -5.38
C GLY A 46 -10.59 -0.11 -6.18
N GLY A 47 -9.83 -0.46 -7.21
CA GLY A 47 -9.27 0.49 -8.17
C GLY A 47 -7.99 0.00 -8.81
N THR A 48 -7.56 0.74 -9.82
CA THR A 48 -6.31 0.54 -10.54
C THR A 48 -5.17 1.22 -9.79
N LEU A 49 -4.12 0.46 -9.51
CA LEU A 49 -2.88 0.92 -8.91
C LEU A 49 -1.73 0.77 -9.90
N ASN A 50 -0.82 1.75 -9.92
CA ASN A 50 0.49 1.60 -10.54
C ASN A 50 1.50 1.30 -9.44
N VAL A 51 2.17 0.16 -9.54
CA VAL A 51 3.23 -0.27 -8.62
C VAL A 51 4.56 -0.06 -9.31
N ILE A 52 5.33 0.90 -8.81
CA ILE A 52 6.67 1.22 -9.31
C ILE A 52 7.67 0.47 -8.44
N ASP A 53 8.37 -0.51 -8.98
CA ASP A 53 9.34 -1.30 -8.22
C ASP A 53 10.65 -0.54 -7.96
N ALA A 54 11.59 -1.18 -7.25
CA ALA A 54 12.90 -0.60 -6.91
C ALA A 54 13.76 -0.22 -8.14
N SER A 55 13.56 -0.87 -9.29
CA SER A 55 14.24 -0.55 -10.55
C SER A 55 13.64 0.68 -11.25
N GLY A 56 12.43 1.07 -10.86
CA GLY A 56 11.64 2.12 -11.50
C GLY A 56 10.67 1.59 -12.54
N GLU A 57 10.59 0.27 -12.75
CA GLU A 57 9.61 -0.35 -13.63
C GLU A 57 8.21 -0.23 -13.01
N SER A 58 7.23 0.18 -13.82
CA SER A 58 5.84 0.36 -13.38
C SER A 58 4.97 -0.76 -13.92
N THR A 59 4.29 -1.46 -13.02
CA THR A 59 3.27 -2.46 -13.36
C THR A 59 1.89 -1.97 -12.92
N THR A 60 0.84 -2.38 -13.63
CA THR A 60 -0.54 -2.07 -13.27
C THR A 60 -1.15 -3.24 -12.52
N MET A 61 -1.74 -2.96 -11.36
CA MET A 61 -2.42 -3.92 -10.50
C MET A 61 -3.88 -3.51 -10.33
N GLN A 62 -4.80 -4.47 -10.46
CA GLN A 62 -6.19 -4.28 -10.09
C GLN A 62 -6.39 -4.67 -8.63
N GLN A 63 -6.80 -3.71 -7.82
CA GLN A 63 -7.19 -3.95 -6.44
C GLN A 63 -8.70 -4.18 -6.37
N VAL A 64 -9.12 -5.27 -5.73
CA VAL A 64 -10.54 -5.62 -5.55
C VAL A 64 -10.90 -5.47 -4.07
N ALA A 65 -11.97 -4.73 -3.78
CA ALA A 65 -12.42 -4.50 -2.40
C ALA A 65 -12.73 -5.83 -1.69
N GLY A 66 -12.19 -6.02 -0.50
CA GLY A 66 -12.41 -7.21 0.31
C GLY A 66 -11.59 -8.45 -0.10
N GLU A 67 -10.74 -8.37 -1.13
CA GLU A 67 -9.84 -9.46 -1.53
C GLU A 67 -8.43 -9.21 -0.97
N PRO A 68 -8.07 -9.82 0.19
CA PRO A 68 -6.77 -9.58 0.78
C PRO A 68 -5.65 -10.32 0.03
N TYR A 69 -4.45 -9.77 0.11
CA TYR A 69 -3.24 -10.41 -0.40
C TYR A 69 -2.06 -10.20 0.57
N ALA A 70 -1.09 -11.09 0.48
CA ALA A 70 0.11 -11.03 1.31
C ALA A 70 1.29 -10.45 0.52
N GLY A 71 2.11 -9.66 1.21
CA GLY A 71 3.42 -9.23 0.75
C GLY A 71 4.51 -9.68 1.70
N SER A 72 5.75 -9.72 1.20
CA SER A 72 6.90 -10.18 1.97
C SER A 72 7.79 -9.02 2.39
N ALA A 73 8.48 -9.21 3.52
CA ALA A 73 9.56 -8.32 3.93
C ALA A 73 10.60 -8.18 2.80
N GLY A 74 11.14 -6.97 2.65
CA GLY A 74 12.15 -6.62 1.66
C GLY A 74 11.60 -6.07 0.35
N VAL A 75 10.29 -6.17 0.09
CA VAL A 75 9.64 -5.51 -1.06
C VAL A 75 9.86 -4.01 -0.97
N GLU A 76 10.35 -3.40 -2.04
CA GLU A 76 10.53 -1.96 -2.18
C GLU A 76 9.77 -1.45 -3.40
N HIS A 77 8.87 -0.49 -3.19
CA HIS A 77 8.00 0.03 -4.23
C HIS A 77 7.43 1.41 -3.89
N ASP A 78 6.75 2.00 -4.85
CA ASP A 78 5.82 3.12 -4.68
C ASP A 78 4.49 2.74 -5.33
N VAL A 79 3.40 2.81 -4.56
CA VAL A 79 2.07 2.42 -5.02
C VAL A 79 1.25 3.69 -5.24
N VAL A 80 0.84 3.92 -6.49
CA VAL A 80 0.14 5.14 -6.93
C VAL A 80 -1.28 4.81 -7.37
N GLY A 81 -2.27 5.54 -6.85
CA GLY A 81 -3.64 5.47 -7.34
C GLY A 81 -3.73 5.96 -8.78
N ALA A 82 -4.13 5.08 -9.71
CA ALA A 82 -4.24 5.42 -11.14
C ALA A 82 -5.64 5.87 -11.56
N ASP A 83 -6.67 5.50 -10.79
CA ASP A 83 -8.07 5.82 -11.07
C ASP A 83 -8.51 7.15 -10.46
N SER A 84 -9.59 7.72 -11.02
CA SER A 84 -10.21 8.96 -10.55
C SER A 84 -10.83 8.89 -9.14
N SER A 85 -11.04 7.67 -8.61
CA SER A 85 -11.57 7.44 -7.26
C SER A 85 -10.45 7.15 -6.26
N ASN A 86 -10.65 7.57 -5.01
CA ASN A 86 -9.70 7.30 -3.94
C ASN A 86 -9.53 5.80 -3.70
N VAL A 87 -8.28 5.34 -3.62
CA VAL A 87 -7.95 3.98 -3.19
C VAL A 87 -7.70 3.99 -1.69
N VAL A 88 -8.39 3.11 -0.96
CA VAL A 88 -8.25 2.94 0.48
C VAL A 88 -7.95 1.48 0.78
N PHE A 89 -6.92 1.23 1.56
CA PHE A 89 -6.59 -0.11 2.04
C PHE A 89 -6.06 -0.07 3.47
N ILE A 90 -6.21 -1.19 4.16
CA ILE A 90 -5.56 -1.46 5.43
C ILE A 90 -4.33 -2.31 5.17
N GLU A 91 -3.22 -1.95 5.76
CA GLU A 91 -1.99 -2.72 5.76
C GLU A 91 -1.72 -3.21 7.18
N VAL A 92 -1.45 -4.51 7.30
CA VAL A 92 -1.21 -5.21 8.56
C VAL A 92 0.21 -5.77 8.51
N GLU A 93 1.15 -5.11 9.17
CA GLU A 93 2.54 -5.56 9.28
C GLU A 93 2.72 -6.51 10.47
N LEU A 94 3.39 -7.65 10.24
CA LEU A 94 3.68 -8.68 11.24
C LEU A 94 5.07 -8.45 11.85
N LEU A 95 5.09 -7.85 13.05
CA LEU A 95 6.33 -7.33 13.66
C LEU A 95 7.20 -8.42 14.31
N MET A 96 6.56 -9.48 14.79
CA MET A 96 7.24 -10.63 15.39
C MET A 96 7.38 -11.75 14.36
N ARG A 97 8.57 -12.35 14.31
CA ARG A 97 8.81 -13.63 13.66
C ARG A 97 9.23 -14.65 14.71
#